data_AF-A0A6B3EHC0-F1
#
_entry.id   AF-A0A6B3EHC0-F1
#
_cell.length_a   1.000
_cell.length_b   1.000
_cell.length_c   1.000
_cell.angle_alpha   90.00
_cell.angle_beta   90.00
_cell.angle_gamma   90.00
#
_symmetry.space_group_name_H-M   'P 1'
#
loop_
_entity.id
_entity.type
_entity.pdbx_description
1 polymer ?
#
loop_
_entity_poly.entity_id
_entity_poly.type
_entity_poly.pdbx_seq_one_letter_code
_entity_poly.pdbx_strand_id
1 'polypeptide(L)'
;RPHREQVENFADFDAWLEFTPDAHGEVIDHLAGLPTAFRDKGDAGEEAKRFDLLALRLQLAVANGDPGFTRLRDQVREIASALLDQLTIPAIKAQQVLLDEVAGDEWWQDVTLPLLETMRRRLRGLVRLIEKTKRGIVYTDFEDELGE
;
A
#
# COMPACT_ATOMS: atom_id res chain seq x y z
N ARG A 1 22.26 -18.72 5.66
CA ARG A 1 21.19 -17.99 4.93
C ARG A 1 21.22 -18.51 3.50
N PRO A 2 20.17 -19.18 3.01
CA PRO A 2 20.23 -20.06 1.83
C PRO A 2 20.55 -19.37 0.49
N HIS A 3 20.37 -18.05 0.36
CA HIS A 3 20.62 -17.31 -0.88
C HIS A 3 21.79 -16.31 -0.80
N ARG A 4 22.59 -16.37 0.28
CA ARG A 4 23.59 -15.32 0.57
C ARG A 4 24.73 -15.31 -0.43
N GLU A 5 25.22 -16.49 -0.83
CA GLU A 5 26.32 -16.65 -1.77
C GLU A 5 25.97 -16.07 -3.14
N GLN A 6 24.78 -16.39 -3.65
CA GLN A 6 24.27 -15.89 -4.92
C GLN A 6 24.05 -14.37 -4.87
N VAL A 7 23.52 -13.85 -3.76
CA VAL A 7 23.34 -12.39 -3.58
C VAL A 7 24.69 -11.67 -3.54
N GLU A 8 25.71 -12.23 -2.89
CA GLU A 8 27.05 -11.61 -2.83
C GLU A 8 27.77 -11.68 -4.19
N ASN A 9 27.60 -12.76 -4.97
CA ASN A 9 28.17 -12.89 -6.31
C ASN A 9 27.57 -11.86 -7.29
N PHE A 10 26.24 -11.81 -7.37
CA PHE A 10 25.52 -10.86 -8.25
C PHE A 10 25.37 -9.45 -7.66
N ALA A 11 25.95 -9.18 -6.49
CA ALA A 11 26.10 -7.81 -5.99
C ALA A 11 27.21 -7.05 -6.74
N ASP A 12 28.20 -7.75 -7.28
CA ASP A 12 29.17 -7.17 -8.20
C ASP A 12 28.54 -7.03 -9.60
N PHE A 13 28.63 -5.85 -10.20
CA PHE A 13 28.04 -5.60 -11.51
C PHE A 13 28.75 -6.41 -12.61
N ASP A 14 30.03 -6.73 -12.44
CA ASP A 14 30.80 -7.48 -13.43
C ASP A 14 30.27 -8.91 -13.63
N ALA A 15 29.68 -9.52 -12.59
CA ALA A 15 29.02 -10.82 -12.68
C ALA A 15 27.79 -10.83 -13.61
N TRP A 16 27.20 -9.66 -13.90
CA TRP A 16 26.11 -9.52 -14.86
C TRP A 16 26.60 -9.43 -16.32
N LEU A 17 27.88 -9.13 -16.54
CA LEU A 17 28.45 -9.00 -17.89
C LEU A 17 28.75 -10.37 -18.51
N GLU A 18 29.08 -11.37 -17.70
CA GLU A 18 29.25 -12.76 -18.12
C GLU A 18 27.94 -13.55 -17.98
N PHE A 19 26.92 -13.16 -18.75
CA PHE A 19 25.58 -13.74 -18.66
C PHE A 19 25.49 -15.07 -19.43
N THR A 20 26.05 -16.13 -18.85
CA THR A 20 25.98 -17.50 -19.37
C THR A 20 24.59 -18.13 -19.11
N PRO A 21 24.20 -19.19 -19.86
CA PRO A 21 22.94 -19.89 -19.61
C PRO A 21 22.80 -20.44 -18.17
N ASP A 22 23.92 -20.85 -17.56
CA ASP A 22 23.95 -21.36 -16.19
C ASP A 22 23.72 -20.21 -15.19
N ALA A 23 24.38 -19.07 -15.39
CA ALA A 23 24.16 -17.86 -14.58
C ALA A 23 22.70 -17.37 -14.66
N HIS A 24 22.06 -17.48 -15.82
CA HIS A 24 20.64 -17.17 -15.98
C HIS A 24 19.75 -18.11 -15.15
N GLY A 25 20.05 -19.40 -15.11
CA GLY A 25 19.34 -20.37 -14.26
C GLY A 25 19.46 -20.02 -12.77
N GLU A 26 20.68 -19.75 -12.31
CA GLU A 26 20.92 -19.36 -10.91
C GLU A 26 20.19 -18.09 -10.50
N VAL A 27 20.14 -17.08 -11.37
CA VAL A 27 19.42 -15.83 -11.12
C VAL A 27 17.91 -16.09 -10.99
N ILE A 28 17.32 -16.89 -11.89
CA ILE A 28 15.88 -17.21 -11.84
C ILE A 28 15.54 -18.00 -10.58
N ASP A 29 16.30 -19.04 -10.28
CA ASP A 29 15.96 -20.00 -9.23
C ASP A 29 16.25 -19.46 -7.82
N HIS A 30 17.23 -18.57 -7.68
CA HIS A 30 17.71 -18.14 -6.37
C HIS A 30 17.59 -16.64 -6.08
N LEU A 31 17.49 -15.78 -7.09
CA LEU A 31 17.50 -14.32 -6.91
C LEU A 31 16.18 -13.64 -7.32
N ALA A 32 15.53 -14.09 -8.39
CA ALA A 32 14.36 -13.42 -8.96
C ALA A 32 13.16 -13.35 -7.99
N GLY A 33 13.00 -14.36 -7.13
CA GLY A 33 11.96 -14.40 -6.11
C GLY A 33 12.29 -13.64 -4.82
N LEU A 34 13.51 -13.13 -4.67
CA LEU A 34 13.92 -12.48 -3.43
C LEU A 34 13.26 -11.10 -3.28
N PRO A 35 12.81 -10.74 -2.07
CA PRO A 35 12.36 -9.39 -1.79
C PRO A 35 13.48 -8.39 -2.06
N THR A 36 13.22 -7.41 -2.91
CA THR A 36 14.18 -6.36 -3.19
C THR A 36 14.19 -5.31 -2.07
N ALA A 37 15.39 -4.85 -1.70
CA ALA A 37 15.55 -3.67 -0.85
C ALA A 37 15.31 -2.36 -1.62
N PHE A 38 15.22 -2.43 -2.96
CA PHE A 38 14.91 -1.30 -3.80
C PHE A 38 13.53 -0.75 -3.45
N ARG A 39 13.51 0.52 -3.02
CA ARG A 39 12.28 1.30 -2.89
C ARG A 39 12.31 2.35 -3.97
N ASP A 40 11.29 2.34 -4.82
CA ASP A 40 11.11 3.43 -5.78
C ASP A 40 11.01 4.76 -5.02
N LYS A 41 11.48 5.86 -5.60
CA LYS A 41 11.40 7.19 -4.98
C LYS A 41 9.95 7.62 -4.74
N GLY A 42 8.99 7.01 -5.44
CA GLY A 42 7.55 7.15 -5.23
C GLY A 42 6.89 6.07 -4.37
N ASP A 43 7.64 5.08 -3.86
CA ASP A 43 7.10 4.00 -3.05
C ASP A 43 6.73 4.53 -1.65
N ALA A 44 5.44 4.82 -1.47
CA ALA A 44 4.88 5.21 -0.20
C ALA A 44 4.73 4.04 0.80
N GLY A 45 5.22 2.84 0.44
CA GLY A 45 5.22 1.65 1.27
C GLY A 45 3.99 0.77 1.08
N GLU A 46 3.95 -0.32 1.82
CA GLU A 46 2.82 -1.26 1.85
C GLU A 46 1.53 -0.56 2.28
N GLU A 47 1.61 0.41 3.20
CA GLU A 47 0.46 1.16 3.69
C GLU A 47 -0.30 1.88 2.58
N ALA A 48 0.43 2.43 1.60
CA ALA A 48 -0.20 3.08 0.44
C ALA A 48 -0.90 2.07 -0.47
N LYS A 49 -0.35 0.85 -0.62
CA LYS A 49 -0.98 -0.23 -1.38
C LYS A 49 -2.23 -0.75 -0.68
N ARG A 50 -2.20 -0.88 0.65
CA ARG A 50 -3.38 -1.21 1.46
C ARG A 50 -4.49 -0.18 1.28
N PHE A 51 -4.12 1.11 1.29
CA PHE A 51 -5.07 2.19 1.05
C PHE A 51 -5.62 2.19 -0.39
N ASP A 52 -4.77 1.95 -1.39
CA ASP A 52 -5.23 1.79 -2.78
C ASP A 52 -6.25 0.66 -2.89
N LEU A 53 -5.98 -0.50 -2.28
CA LEU A 53 -6.90 -1.64 -2.29
C LEU A 53 -8.25 -1.29 -1.63
N LEU A 54 -8.22 -0.58 -0.50
CA LEU A 54 -9.43 -0.08 0.16
C LEU A 54 -10.25 0.83 -0.76
N ALA A 55 -9.59 1.80 -1.40
CA ALA A 55 -10.24 2.73 -2.34
C ALA A 55 -10.79 2.03 -3.58
N LEU A 56 -10.07 1.06 -4.15
CA LEU A 56 -10.53 0.28 -5.30
C LEU A 56 -11.73 -0.62 -4.95
N ARG A 57 -11.73 -1.24 -3.77
CA ARG A 57 -12.89 -2.01 -3.27
C ARG A 57 -14.11 -1.10 -3.08
N LEU A 58 -13.90 0.11 -2.60
CA LEU A 58 -14.96 1.10 -2.41
C LEU A 58 -15.52 1.59 -3.75
N GLN A 59 -14.66 1.85 -4.74
CA GLN A 59 -15.08 2.14 -6.12
C GLN A 59 -15.91 1.00 -6.71
N LEU A 60 -15.47 -0.24 -6.52
CA LEU A 60 -16.21 -1.42 -6.96
C LEU A 60 -17.58 -1.53 -6.26
N ALA A 61 -17.63 -1.25 -4.95
CA ALA A 61 -18.87 -1.27 -4.19
C ALA A 61 -19.88 -0.23 -4.69
N VAL A 62 -19.42 0.99 -5.03
CA VAL A 62 -20.27 2.02 -5.65
C VAL A 62 -20.76 1.59 -7.03
N ALA A 63 -19.87 1.03 -7.87
CA ALA A 63 -20.23 0.61 -9.22
C ALA A 63 -21.25 -0.54 -9.24
N ASN A 64 -21.16 -1.46 -8.26
CA ASN A 64 -22.00 -2.66 -8.20
C ASN A 64 -23.20 -2.52 -7.25
N GLY A 65 -23.29 -1.45 -6.46
CA GLY A 65 -24.29 -1.32 -5.39
C GLY A 65 -24.11 -2.33 -4.25
N ASP A 66 -22.86 -2.62 -3.88
CA ASP A 66 -22.51 -3.66 -2.90
C ASP A 66 -22.83 -3.22 -1.45
N PRO A 67 -23.48 -4.06 -0.62
CA PRO A 67 -23.71 -3.78 0.81
C PRO A 67 -22.41 -3.52 1.62
N GLY A 68 -21.25 -3.94 1.12
CA GLY A 68 -19.95 -3.67 1.73
C GLY A 68 -19.52 -2.19 1.73
N PHE A 69 -20.22 -1.31 0.99
CA PHE A 69 -19.90 0.11 0.89
C PHE A 69 -19.76 0.80 2.26
N THR A 70 -20.74 0.64 3.15
CA THR A 70 -20.76 1.32 4.46
C THR A 70 -19.53 0.99 5.29
N ARG A 71 -19.13 -0.29 5.34
CA ARG A 71 -17.93 -0.71 6.08
C ARG A 71 -16.66 -0.13 5.48
N LEU A 72 -16.53 -0.13 4.16
CA LEU A 72 -15.35 0.40 3.46
C LEU A 72 -15.25 1.92 3.63
N ARG A 73 -16.38 2.62 3.55
CA ARG A 73 -16.52 4.05 3.82
C ARG A 73 -16.01 4.40 5.22
N ASP A 74 -16.49 3.68 6.23
CA ASP A 74 -16.15 3.97 7.63
C ASP A 74 -14.63 3.78 7.88
N GLN A 75 -14.01 2.76 7.27
CA GLN A 75 -12.55 2.58 7.31
C GLN A 75 -11.80 3.75 6.68
N VAL A 76 -12.29 4.31 5.56
CA VAL A 76 -11.69 5.49 4.95
C VAL A 76 -11.85 6.72 5.84
N ARG A 77 -13.01 6.90 6.48
CA ARG A 77 -13.26 7.99 7.44
C ARG A 77 -12.33 7.92 8.64
N GLU A 78 -12.12 6.73 9.20
CA GLU A 78 -11.16 6.53 10.29
C GLU A 78 -9.73 6.93 9.90
N ILE A 79 -9.31 6.57 8.69
CA ILE A 79 -7.99 6.99 8.15
C ILE A 79 -7.93 8.51 8.00
N ALA A 80 -8.98 9.15 7.48
CA ALA A 80 -9.03 10.59 7.33
C ALA A 80 -8.94 11.30 8.69
N SER A 81 -9.71 10.86 9.69
CA SER A 81 -9.67 11.37 11.06
C SER A 81 -8.29 11.19 11.71
N ALA A 82 -7.65 10.03 11.55
CA ALA A 82 -6.32 9.78 12.09
C ALA A 82 -5.23 10.66 11.45
N LEU A 83 -5.43 11.10 10.20
CA LEU A 83 -4.58 12.09 9.55
C LEU A 83 -4.87 13.51 10.08
N LEU A 84 -6.14 13.88 10.27
CA LEU A 84 -6.53 15.18 10.86
C LEU A 84 -5.98 15.39 12.27
N ASP A 85 -5.72 14.33 13.04
CA ASP A 85 -5.04 14.44 14.33
C ASP A 85 -3.58 14.96 14.23
N GLN A 86 -3.00 15.01 13.03
CA GLN A 86 -1.58 15.30 12.78
C GLN A 86 -1.35 16.50 11.87
N LEU A 87 -2.18 17.54 11.97
CA LEU A 87 -2.08 18.79 11.18
C LEU A 87 -0.78 19.59 11.40
N THR A 88 0.06 19.19 12.36
CA THR A 88 1.42 19.75 12.51
C THR A 88 2.33 19.35 11.34
N ILE A 89 2.04 18.25 10.63
CA ILE A 89 2.79 17.78 9.48
C ILE A 89 2.34 18.55 8.21
N PRO A 90 3.24 19.32 7.54
CA PRO A 90 2.85 20.18 6.42
C PRO A 90 2.16 19.46 5.25
N ALA A 91 2.59 18.23 4.94
CA ALA A 91 2.00 17.43 3.86
C ALA A 91 0.53 17.05 4.13
N ILE A 92 0.20 16.81 5.41
CA ILE A 92 -1.18 16.51 5.83
C ILE A 92 -2.00 17.79 5.84
N LYS A 93 -1.46 18.87 6.43
CA LYS A 93 -2.12 20.18 6.47
C LYS A 93 -2.50 20.70 5.08
N ALA A 94 -1.67 20.43 4.06
CA ALA A 94 -1.97 20.78 2.68
C ALA A 94 -3.21 20.09 2.10
N GLN A 95 -3.67 18.97 2.69
CA GLN A 95 -4.87 18.23 2.30
C GLN A 95 -6.01 18.36 3.32
N GLN A 96 -5.91 19.27 4.29
CA GLN A 96 -6.88 19.37 5.39
C GLN A 96 -8.33 19.47 4.91
N VAL A 97 -8.62 20.32 3.92
CA VAL A 97 -9.99 20.49 3.39
C VAL A 97 -10.57 19.16 2.88
N LEU A 98 -9.78 18.42 2.09
CA LEU A 98 -10.21 17.12 1.58
C LEU A 98 -10.38 16.09 2.71
N LEU A 99 -9.53 16.13 3.72
CA LEU A 99 -9.63 15.23 4.86
C LEU A 99 -10.89 15.51 5.69
N ASP A 100 -11.22 16.79 5.92
CA ASP A 100 -12.45 17.21 6.61
C ASP A 100 -13.69 16.78 5.83
N GLU A 101 -13.70 16.97 4.50
CA GLU A 101 -14.77 16.50 3.61
C GLU A 101 -14.94 14.97 3.71
N VAL A 102 -13.87 14.21 3.53
CA VAL A 102 -13.89 12.73 3.55
C VAL A 102 -14.31 12.19 4.92
N ALA A 103 -13.96 12.87 6.02
CA ALA A 103 -14.38 12.50 7.36
C ALA A 103 -15.87 12.81 7.63
N GLY A 104 -16.44 13.81 6.94
CA GLY A 104 -17.85 14.20 7.03
C GLY A 104 -18.79 13.28 6.26
N ASP A 105 -20.05 13.20 6.70
CA ASP A 105 -21.07 12.35 6.06
C ASP A 105 -21.56 12.88 4.70
N GLU A 106 -21.58 14.21 4.53
CA GLU A 106 -22.09 14.87 3.32
C GLU A 106 -21.32 14.49 2.06
N TRP A 107 -19.98 14.36 2.16
CA TRP A 107 -19.14 14.00 1.02
C TRP A 107 -19.47 12.62 0.44
N TRP A 108 -20.05 11.75 1.26
CA TRP A 108 -20.44 10.39 0.87
C TRP A 108 -21.81 10.31 0.22
N GLN A 109 -22.61 11.37 0.29
CA GLN A 109 -23.88 11.46 -0.43
C GLN A 109 -23.57 11.59 -1.93
N ASP A 110 -24.12 10.68 -2.73
CA ASP A 110 -23.92 10.63 -4.18
C ASP A 110 -22.45 10.58 -4.63
N VAL A 111 -21.60 9.93 -3.82
CA VAL A 111 -20.17 9.81 -4.14
C VAL A 111 -19.96 9.09 -5.48
N THR A 112 -19.04 9.62 -6.29
CA THR A 112 -18.77 9.11 -7.64
C THR A 112 -17.38 8.49 -7.75
N LEU A 113 -17.18 7.61 -8.74
CA LEU A 113 -15.87 7.00 -9.00
C LEU A 113 -14.74 8.03 -9.20
N PRO A 114 -14.94 9.16 -9.93
CA PRO A 114 -13.91 10.20 -10.04
C PRO A 114 -13.54 10.87 -8.70
N LEU A 115 -14.51 11.05 -7.79
CA LEU A 115 -14.23 11.59 -6.45
C LEU A 115 -13.38 10.62 -5.63
N LEU A 116 -13.74 9.34 -5.63
CA LEU A 116 -12.98 8.28 -4.94
C LEU A 116 -11.56 8.13 -5.51
N GLU A 117 -11.39 8.24 -6.82
CA GLU A 117 -10.07 8.18 -7.46
C GLU A 117 -9.21 9.39 -7.10
N THR A 118 -9.80 10.58 -7.04
CA THR A 118 -9.11 11.80 -6.60
C THR A 118 -8.64 11.67 -5.15
N MET A 119 -9.53 11.19 -4.27
CA MET A 119 -9.20 10.89 -2.88
C MET A 119 -8.03 9.89 -2.80
N ARG A 120 -8.11 8.76 -3.52
CA ARG A 120 -7.05 7.74 -3.52
C ARG A 120 -5.69 8.33 -3.85
N ARG A 121 -5.60 9.08 -4.95
CA ARG A 121 -4.33 9.67 -5.43
C ARG A 121 -3.75 10.69 -4.45
N ARG A 122 -4.58 11.52 -3.82
CA ARG A 122 -4.13 12.58 -2.91
C ARG A 122 -3.75 12.04 -1.54
N LEU A 123 -4.48 11.04 -1.03
CA LEU A 123 -4.29 10.57 0.34
C LEU A 123 -3.31 9.40 0.45
N ARG A 124 -3.08 8.60 -0.60
CA ARG A 124 -2.19 7.40 -0.54
C ARG A 124 -0.82 7.65 0.07
N GLY A 125 -0.20 8.80 -0.23
CA GLY A 125 1.14 9.15 0.25
C GLY A 125 1.16 9.59 1.71
N LEU A 126 0.01 9.99 2.24
CA LEU A 126 -0.16 10.48 3.60
C LEU A 126 -0.38 9.35 4.60
N VAL A 127 -0.99 8.23 4.19
CA VAL A 127 -1.35 7.11 5.09
C VAL A 127 -0.14 6.56 5.86
N ARG A 128 1.05 6.57 5.27
CA ARG A 128 2.29 6.15 5.97
C ARG A 128 2.63 7.00 7.20
N LEU A 129 2.14 8.25 7.23
CA LEU A 129 2.37 9.22 8.29
C LEU A 129 1.47 8.98 9.50
N ILE A 130 0.48 8.08 9.40
CA ILE A 130 -0.31 7.66 10.56
C ILE A 130 0.62 6.94 11.53
N GLU A 131 0.81 7.49 12.73
CA GLU A 131 1.67 6.94 13.76
C GLU A 131 1.37 5.46 13.99
N LYS A 132 2.41 4.62 13.97
CA LYS A 132 2.27 3.16 14.10
C LYS A 132 1.64 2.74 15.44
N THR A 133 1.75 3.58 16.47
CA THR A 133 1.21 3.32 17.81
C THR A 133 -0.33 3.28 17.85
N LYS A 134 -1.02 3.95 16.91
CA LYS A 134 -2.49 3.91 16.78
C LYS A 134 -2.98 2.80 15.83
N ARG A 135 -2.09 2.05 15.18
CA ARG A 135 -2.47 0.96 14.28
C ARG A 135 -2.75 -0.27 15.13
N GLY A 136 -4.02 -0.62 15.31
CA GLY A 136 -4.40 -1.93 15.84
C GLY A 136 -3.66 -3.00 15.03
N ILE A 137 -2.77 -3.74 15.69
CA ILE A 137 -2.02 -4.82 15.06
C ILE A 137 -3.04 -5.92 14.76
N VAL A 138 -3.56 -5.95 13.53
CA VAL A 138 -4.30 -7.11 13.03
C VAL A 138 -3.26 -8.06 12.48
N TYR A 139 -2.75 -8.95 13.34
CA TYR A 139 -2.17 -10.21 12.86
C TYR A 139 -3.33 -10.99 12.26
N THR A 140 -3.45 -10.96 10.93
CA THR A 140 -4.13 -12.05 10.24
C THR A 140 -3.22 -13.25 10.37
N ASP A 141 -3.66 -14.20 11.18
CA ASP A 141 -3.06 -15.52 11.27
C ASP A 141 -3.16 -16.15 9.86
N PHE A 142 -2.02 -16.33 9.21
CA PHE A 142 -1.94 -17.15 8.02
C PHE A 142 -1.47 -18.52 8.52
N GLU A 143 -2.42 -19.43 8.78
CA GLU A 143 -2.09 -20.84 8.83
C GLU A 143 -1.73 -21.26 7.40
N ASP A 144 -0.43 -21.38 7.13
CA ASP A 144 0.10 -21.97 5.92
C ASP A 144 -0.21 -23.48 5.99
N GLU A 145 -1.26 -23.92 5.29
CA GLU A 145 -1.47 -25.36 5.04
C GLU A 145 -0.44 -25.82 4.01
N LEU A 146 0.72 -26.27 4.50
CA LEU A 146 1.63 -27.09 3.71
C LEU A 146 0.92 -28.42 3.40
N GLY A 147 0.31 -28.50 2.21
CA GLY A 147 -0.18 -29.76 1.66
C GLY A 147 0.97 -30.70 1.32
N GLU A 148 0.84 -31.97 1.70
CA GLU A 148 1.59 -33.10 1.12
C GLU A 148 1.09 -33.44 -0.30
#